data_AF-A0A536GSG5-F1
#
_entry.id   AF-A0A536GSG5-F1
#
_cell.length_a   1.000
_cell.length_b   1.000
_cell.length_c   1.000
_cell.angle_alpha   90.00
_cell.angle_beta   90.00
_cell.angle_gamma   90.00
#
_symmetry.space_group_name_H-M   'P 1'
#
loop_
_entity.id
_entity.type
_entity.pdbx_description
1 polymer ?
#
loop_
_entity_poly.entity_id
_entity_poly.type
_entity_poly.pdbx_seq_one_letter_code
_entity_poly.pdbx_strand_id
1 'polypeptide(L)'
;MPVFVMSDLELPIRGRTYREPEGPHSVVVRGRDLDAGLQHVAARADCKAIAVIGLPADDRDLSVLAGRRLFLVDADSARLRDFVEIAIRADADVEWIRATSPPFDRLADALLPVGAVVLAAGSSSRMPGSQKLLLEFDGRPMVKAVIEAASDGGCHQILVVYASDDVKQAVGGDAELIHNPRAQTGMASSLQAGLRALRSDMEGALVMLGDQPMVGSRTVAALLRAWRQEGSRPAVAVSGAAAGKWTPPVLLARELWEDMMALEGDAGARQVLDRRPELVDVVPSLDQLDDVDTPDDYAKIVRLFPRPKPTHKA
;
A
#
# COMPACT_ATOMS: atom_id res chain seq x y z
N MET A 1 -15.53 2.34 2.14
CA MET A 1 -14.43 2.38 3.11
C MET A 1 -14.41 1.03 3.80
N PRO A 2 -13.31 0.26 3.79
CA PRO A 2 -13.20 -0.93 4.62
C PRO A 2 -13.31 -0.53 6.10
N VAL A 3 -14.29 -1.09 6.79
CA VAL A 3 -14.51 -0.93 8.23
C VAL A 3 -14.10 -2.23 8.94
N PHE A 4 -13.75 -2.19 10.23
CA PHE A 4 -13.50 -3.38 11.02
C PHE A 4 -14.54 -3.50 12.11
N VAL A 5 -15.33 -4.58 12.15
CA VAL A 5 -16.28 -4.79 13.25
C VAL A 5 -15.62 -5.66 14.30
N MET A 6 -15.51 -5.14 15.52
CA MET A 6 -15.09 -5.92 16.68
C MET A 6 -16.30 -6.30 17.53
N SER A 7 -16.66 -7.59 17.56
CA SER A 7 -17.61 -8.09 18.54
C SER A 7 -16.87 -8.34 19.86
N ASP A 8 -17.02 -7.39 20.79
CA ASP A 8 -16.60 -7.36 22.19
C ASP A 8 -15.14 -7.78 22.53
N LEU A 9 -14.18 -6.85 22.35
CA LEU A 9 -13.32 -6.28 23.42
C LEU A 9 -12.22 -5.33 22.90
N GLU A 10 -12.21 -4.11 23.48
CA GLU A 10 -11.10 -3.18 23.80
C GLU A 10 -9.84 -3.05 22.90
N LEU A 11 -9.97 -2.95 21.58
CA LEU A 11 -9.04 -2.13 20.78
C LEU A 11 -9.81 -1.53 19.60
N PRO A 12 -10.01 -0.21 19.50
CA PRO A 12 -10.76 0.37 18.38
C PRO A 12 -9.92 0.32 17.09
N ILE A 13 -10.40 -0.39 16.07
CA ILE A 13 -10.01 -0.22 14.66
C ILE A 13 -11.28 0.06 13.88
N ARG A 14 -11.46 1.31 13.44
CA ARG A 14 -12.56 1.85 12.60
C ARG A 14 -14.00 1.54 13.01
N GLY A 15 -14.65 2.54 13.59
CA GLY A 15 -16.09 2.73 13.65
C GLY A 15 -16.48 3.45 14.94
N ARG A 16 -16.90 4.73 14.83
CA ARG A 16 -17.62 5.46 15.89
C ARG A 16 -18.61 4.50 16.54
N THR A 17 -18.43 4.22 17.84
CA THR A 17 -19.41 3.59 18.75
C THR A 17 -20.50 2.77 18.03
N TYR A 18 -20.27 1.45 17.88
CA TYR A 18 -21.26 0.42 17.55
C TYR A 18 -22.34 0.87 16.54
N ARG A 19 -21.96 1.04 15.27
CA ARG A 19 -22.86 0.89 14.13
C ARG A 19 -22.25 -0.09 13.14
N GLU A 20 -23.08 -0.98 12.61
CA GLU A 20 -22.69 -1.85 11.51
C GLU A 20 -22.13 -1.01 10.35
N PRO A 21 -21.06 -1.48 9.69
CA PRO A 21 -20.45 -0.74 8.60
C PRO A 21 -21.32 -0.76 7.36
N GLU A 22 -21.38 0.38 6.68
CA GLU A 22 -21.93 0.48 5.33
C GLU A 22 -20.82 0.13 4.31
N GLY A 23 -21.00 -0.95 3.55
CA GLY A 23 -20.11 -1.37 2.47
C GLY A 23 -19.01 -2.40 2.86
N PRO A 24 -18.00 -2.59 1.99
CA PRO A 24 -16.93 -3.56 2.19
C PRO A 24 -16.25 -3.38 3.54
N HIS A 25 -15.94 -4.48 4.21
CA HIS A 25 -15.36 -4.45 5.54
C HIS A 25 -14.71 -5.79 5.88
N SER A 26 -14.01 -5.82 7.01
CA SER A 26 -13.50 -7.03 7.64
C SER A 26 -13.99 -7.09 9.08
N VAL A 27 -13.89 -8.23 9.74
CA VAL A 27 -14.34 -8.39 11.13
C VAL A 27 -13.20 -8.93 11.96
N VAL A 28 -13.11 -8.50 13.21
CA VAL A 28 -12.15 -9.03 14.18
C VAL A 28 -12.94 -9.55 15.38
N VAL A 29 -12.84 -10.84 15.67
CA VAL A 29 -13.55 -11.47 16.79
C VAL A 29 -12.57 -12.14 17.73
N ARG A 30 -12.98 -12.34 18.99
CA ARG A 30 -12.30 -13.31 19.84
C ARG A 30 -12.76 -14.72 19.46
N GLY A 31 -11.93 -15.74 19.66
CA GLY A 31 -12.35 -17.11 19.34
C GLY A 31 -13.61 -17.55 20.07
N ARG A 32 -13.82 -17.11 21.32
CA ARG A 32 -15.06 -17.38 22.06
C ARG A 32 -16.33 -16.78 21.41
N ASP A 33 -16.16 -15.75 20.58
CA ASP A 33 -17.21 -14.99 19.91
C ASP A 33 -17.27 -15.32 18.39
N LEU A 34 -16.55 -16.36 17.96
CA LEU A 34 -16.41 -16.73 16.54
C LEU A 34 -17.76 -17.00 15.86
N ASP A 35 -18.71 -17.63 16.55
CA ASP A 35 -20.02 -17.95 15.99
C ASP A 35 -20.79 -16.69 15.54
N ALA A 36 -20.70 -15.61 16.32
CA ALA A 36 -21.28 -14.33 15.95
C ALA A 36 -20.56 -13.71 14.74
N GLY A 37 -19.22 -13.83 14.69
CA GLY A 37 -18.42 -13.41 13.53
C GLY A 37 -18.78 -14.16 12.25
N LEU A 38 -18.93 -15.49 12.32
CA LEU A 38 -19.32 -16.32 11.19
C LEU A 38 -20.74 -15.99 10.70
N GLN A 39 -21.70 -15.76 11.60
CA GLN A 39 -23.05 -15.31 11.24
C GLN A 39 -23.02 -13.97 10.51
N HIS A 40 -22.20 -13.03 10.98
CA HIS A 40 -22.02 -11.74 10.32
C HIS A 40 -21.45 -11.91 8.90
N VAL A 41 -20.38 -12.70 8.74
CA VAL A 41 -19.77 -13.01 7.44
C VAL A 41 -20.78 -13.69 6.49
N ALA A 42 -21.63 -14.57 7.02
CA ALA A 42 -22.71 -15.22 6.27
C ALA A 42 -23.72 -14.21 5.73
N ALA A 43 -24.13 -13.26 6.56
CA ALA A 43 -25.12 -12.24 6.22
C ALA A 43 -24.58 -11.15 5.29
N ARG A 44 -23.25 -11.02 5.17
CA ARG A 44 -22.57 -9.89 4.53
C ARG A 44 -21.58 -10.36 3.45
N ALA A 45 -22.02 -10.35 2.19
CA ALA A 45 -21.16 -10.68 1.03
C ALA A 45 -20.01 -9.67 0.80
N ASP A 46 -20.15 -8.48 1.38
CA ASP A 46 -19.17 -7.40 1.39
C ASP A 46 -18.12 -7.55 2.52
N CYS A 47 -18.29 -8.52 3.44
CA CYS A 47 -17.27 -8.87 4.43
C CYS A 47 -16.16 -9.72 3.79
N LYS A 48 -14.96 -9.19 3.57
CA LYS A 48 -13.90 -9.92 2.80
C LYS A 48 -12.91 -10.70 3.64
N ALA A 49 -12.75 -10.33 4.90
CA ALA A 49 -11.87 -11.03 5.81
C ALA A 49 -12.43 -11.07 7.23
N ILE A 50 -12.03 -12.10 7.98
CA ILE A 50 -12.25 -12.20 9.42
C ILE A 50 -10.91 -12.48 10.11
N ALA A 51 -10.66 -11.81 11.24
CA ALA A 51 -9.56 -12.13 12.13
C ALA A 51 -10.09 -12.71 13.44
N VAL A 52 -9.43 -13.75 13.94
CA VAL A 52 -9.80 -14.46 15.16
C VAL A 52 -8.66 -14.37 16.17
N ILE A 53 -8.89 -13.66 17.27
CA ILE A 53 -7.91 -13.47 18.35
C ILE A 53 -8.16 -14.48 19.46
N GLY A 54 -7.17 -15.36 19.68
CA GLY A 54 -7.22 -16.50 20.58
C GLY A 54 -8.22 -17.54 20.08
N LEU A 55 -7.76 -18.72 19.68
CA LEU A 55 -8.63 -19.71 19.02
C LEU A 55 -9.77 -20.18 19.94
N PRO A 56 -10.98 -20.47 19.40
CA PRO A 56 -12.09 -21.05 20.18
C PRO A 56 -11.64 -22.34 20.84
N ALA A 57 -12.25 -22.80 21.94
CA ALA A 57 -11.89 -24.06 22.59
C ALA A 57 -12.32 -25.33 21.82
N ASP A 58 -13.29 -25.17 20.92
CA ASP A 58 -13.93 -26.24 20.17
C ASP A 58 -13.82 -25.94 18.66
N ASP A 59 -13.98 -26.96 17.83
CA ASP A 59 -13.99 -26.78 16.37
C ASP A 59 -15.30 -26.11 15.91
N ARG A 60 -15.25 -25.45 14.75
CA ARG A 60 -16.38 -24.74 14.16
C ARG A 60 -16.50 -25.06 12.68
N ASP A 61 -17.72 -24.97 12.16
CA ASP A 61 -17.96 -25.01 10.73
C ASP A 61 -17.51 -23.69 10.11
N LEU A 62 -16.44 -23.76 9.30
CA LEU A 62 -15.85 -22.60 8.64
C LEU A 62 -16.28 -22.48 7.17
N SER A 63 -17.23 -23.29 6.70
CA SER A 63 -17.67 -23.32 5.29
C SER A 63 -18.10 -21.96 4.73
N VAL A 64 -18.61 -21.07 5.58
CA VAL A 64 -18.97 -19.68 5.20
C VAL A 64 -17.76 -18.82 4.77
N LEU A 65 -16.55 -19.25 5.12
CA LEU A 65 -15.30 -18.57 4.81
C LEU A 65 -14.71 -18.99 3.45
N ALA A 66 -15.38 -19.84 2.68
CA ALA A 66 -14.93 -20.23 1.35
C ALA A 66 -14.64 -19.00 0.46
N GLY A 67 -13.43 -18.91 -0.07
CA GLY A 67 -12.93 -17.78 -0.86
C GLY A 67 -12.73 -16.48 -0.09
N ARG A 68 -12.74 -16.50 1.25
CA ARG A 68 -12.51 -15.35 2.13
C ARG A 68 -11.22 -15.52 2.93
N ARG A 69 -10.65 -14.40 3.38
CA ARG A 69 -9.43 -14.39 4.19
C ARG A 69 -9.73 -14.63 5.66
N LEU A 70 -8.98 -15.50 6.31
CA LEU A 70 -9.04 -15.81 7.73
C LEU A 70 -7.67 -15.53 8.37
N PHE A 71 -7.61 -14.54 9.26
CA PHE A 71 -6.41 -14.22 10.02
C PHE A 71 -6.50 -14.80 11.42
N LEU A 72 -5.65 -15.76 11.75
CA LEU A 72 -5.60 -16.36 13.07
C LEU A 72 -4.53 -15.68 13.92
N VAL A 73 -4.90 -15.15 15.08
CA VAL A 73 -3.94 -14.56 16.01
C VAL A 73 -3.92 -15.35 17.29
N ASP A 74 -2.83 -16.08 17.50
CA ASP A 74 -2.69 -16.97 18.64
C ASP A 74 -1.23 -17.12 19.05
N ALA A 75 -0.96 -17.16 20.35
CA ALA A 75 0.40 -17.08 20.90
C ALA A 75 1.22 -18.37 20.79
N ASP A 76 0.63 -19.44 20.22
CA ASP A 76 1.13 -20.82 20.12
C ASP A 76 0.30 -21.81 20.97
N SER A 77 -0.97 -21.96 20.61
CA SER A 77 -1.79 -23.09 21.03
C SER A 77 -1.46 -24.32 20.18
N ALA A 78 -1.41 -25.49 20.81
CA ALA A 78 -1.30 -26.78 20.13
C ALA A 78 -2.39 -27.01 19.06
N ARG A 79 -3.47 -26.20 19.08
CA ARG A 79 -4.61 -26.24 18.18
C ARG A 79 -4.52 -25.33 16.96
N LEU A 80 -3.52 -24.44 16.87
CA LEU A 80 -3.38 -23.56 15.69
C LEU A 80 -3.29 -24.38 14.41
N ARG A 81 -2.52 -25.48 14.44
CA ARG A 81 -2.40 -26.38 13.30
C ARG A 81 -3.74 -27.00 12.92
N ASP A 82 -4.44 -27.60 13.88
CA ASP A 82 -5.72 -28.28 13.63
C ASP A 82 -6.77 -27.30 13.07
N PHE A 83 -6.80 -26.08 13.62
CA PHE A 83 -7.73 -25.05 13.18
C PHE A 83 -7.41 -24.54 11.76
N VAL A 84 -6.13 -24.37 11.42
CA VAL A 84 -5.69 -24.05 10.06
C VAL A 84 -6.10 -25.16 9.09
N GLU A 85 -5.94 -26.43 9.47
CA GLU A 85 -6.37 -27.56 8.62
C GLU A 85 -7.88 -27.56 8.37
N ILE A 86 -8.70 -27.22 9.37
CA ILE A 86 -10.16 -27.08 9.22
C ILE A 86 -10.49 -25.92 8.27
N ALA A 87 -9.83 -24.77 8.42
CA ALA A 87 -10.07 -23.60 7.60
C ALA A 87 -9.68 -23.81 6.13
N ILE A 88 -8.53 -24.45 5.88
CA ILE A 88 -8.10 -24.81 4.51
C ILE A 88 -9.10 -25.78 3.87
N ARG A 89 -9.62 -26.77 4.62
CA ARG A 89 -10.66 -27.69 4.12
C ARG A 89 -11.97 -26.98 3.79
N ALA A 90 -12.23 -25.85 4.42
CA ALA A 90 -13.37 -24.98 4.14
C ALA A 90 -13.11 -23.96 3.01
N ASP A 91 -11.98 -24.07 2.30
CA ASP A 91 -11.58 -23.17 1.20
C ASP A 91 -11.35 -21.71 1.66
N ALA A 92 -10.97 -21.50 2.93
CA ALA A 92 -10.54 -20.20 3.42
C ALA A 92 -9.06 -19.95 3.09
N ASP A 93 -8.73 -18.70 2.78
CA ASP A 93 -7.34 -18.24 2.63
C ASP A 93 -6.79 -17.87 4.01
N VAL A 94 -5.88 -18.68 4.55
CA VAL A 94 -5.48 -18.62 5.97
C VAL A 94 -4.10 -18.00 6.14
N GLU A 95 -4.06 -16.93 6.93
CA GLU A 95 -2.83 -16.35 7.46
C GLU A 95 -2.84 -16.41 9.00
N TRP A 96 -1.66 -16.43 9.63
CA TRP A 96 -1.59 -16.39 11.09
C TRP A 96 -0.50 -15.48 11.62
N ILE A 97 -0.78 -14.89 12.79
CA ILE A 97 0.14 -14.08 13.56
C ILE A 97 0.37 -14.77 14.90
N ARG A 98 1.63 -15.15 15.17
CA ARG A 98 2.01 -15.69 16.48
C ARG A 98 2.09 -14.58 17.53
N ALA A 99 0.99 -14.32 18.22
CA ALA A 99 0.89 -13.31 19.28
C ALA A 99 -0.32 -13.56 20.21
N THR A 100 -0.18 -13.27 21.50
CA THR A 100 -1.30 -13.31 22.47
C THR A 100 -2.24 -12.12 22.30
N SER A 101 -1.67 -10.96 21.99
CA SER A 101 -2.39 -9.72 21.71
C SER A 101 -1.57 -8.96 20.68
N PRO A 102 -1.93 -9.02 19.38
CA PRO A 102 -1.16 -8.33 18.35
C PRO A 102 -1.32 -6.82 18.54
N PRO A 103 -0.27 -6.01 18.37
CA PRO A 103 -0.46 -4.57 18.27
C PRO A 103 -1.36 -4.26 17.08
N PHE A 104 -2.23 -3.26 17.24
CA PHE A 104 -3.16 -2.76 16.21
C PHE A 104 -2.52 -2.71 14.84
N ASP A 105 -1.32 -2.10 14.75
CA ASP A 105 -0.65 -1.83 13.49
C ASP A 105 -0.37 -3.13 12.71
N ARG A 106 -0.09 -4.24 13.40
CA ARG A 106 0.16 -5.55 12.79
C ARG A 106 -1.11 -6.20 12.24
N LEU A 107 -2.23 -6.03 12.94
CA LEU A 107 -3.51 -6.58 12.52
C LEU A 107 -4.07 -5.78 11.35
N ALA A 108 -3.97 -4.45 11.42
CA ALA A 108 -4.36 -3.56 10.32
C ALA A 108 -3.47 -3.76 9.08
N ASP A 109 -2.18 -4.03 9.26
CA ASP A 109 -1.27 -4.35 8.16
C ASP A 109 -1.73 -5.56 7.35
N ALA A 110 -2.02 -6.65 8.04
CA ALA A 110 -2.46 -7.90 7.45
C ALA A 110 -3.85 -7.78 6.77
N LEU A 111 -4.79 -7.07 7.41
CA LEU A 111 -6.16 -6.96 6.91
C LEU A 111 -6.34 -5.87 5.85
N LEU A 112 -5.48 -4.85 5.84
CA LEU A 112 -5.47 -3.75 4.88
C LEU A 112 -4.15 -3.75 4.10
N PRO A 113 -3.90 -4.77 3.27
CA PRO A 113 -2.69 -4.82 2.48
C PRO A 113 -2.70 -3.69 1.45
N VAL A 114 -1.52 -3.12 1.20
CA VAL A 114 -1.34 -1.99 0.29
C VAL A 114 -0.32 -2.36 -0.76
N GLY A 115 -0.66 -2.16 -2.03
CA GLY A 115 0.30 -2.27 -3.12
C GLY A 115 0.89 -0.92 -3.49
N ALA A 116 2.18 -0.86 -3.78
CA ALA A 116 2.84 0.29 -4.35
C ALA A 116 2.76 0.27 -5.88
N VAL A 117 2.42 1.41 -6.47
CA VAL A 117 2.44 1.66 -7.90
C VAL A 117 3.45 2.77 -8.17
N VAL A 118 4.66 2.38 -8.58
CA VAL A 118 5.75 3.28 -8.93
C VAL A 118 5.61 3.66 -10.41
N LEU A 119 5.25 4.92 -10.68
CA LEU A 119 5.13 5.45 -12.03
C LEU A 119 6.51 5.83 -12.56
N ALA A 120 7.02 5.03 -13.49
CA ALA A 120 8.36 5.14 -14.08
C ALA A 120 8.31 5.18 -15.63
N ALA A 121 7.16 5.58 -16.18
CA ALA A 121 6.89 5.61 -17.62
C ALA A 121 6.99 7.02 -18.24
N GLY A 122 7.38 8.03 -17.46
CA GLY A 122 7.51 9.42 -17.92
C GLY A 122 8.67 9.63 -18.90
N SER A 123 8.51 10.57 -19.83
CA SER A 123 9.56 10.93 -20.79
C SER A 123 10.61 11.84 -20.16
N SER A 124 11.91 11.56 -20.38
CA SER A 124 13.03 12.36 -19.86
C SER A 124 13.35 13.59 -20.74
N SER A 125 12.34 14.22 -21.34
CA SER A 125 12.50 15.24 -22.40
C SER A 125 13.34 16.46 -22.00
N ARG A 126 13.43 16.77 -20.70
CA ARG A 126 14.21 17.89 -20.14
C ARG A 126 15.64 17.51 -19.70
N MET A 127 16.02 16.24 -19.82
CA MET A 127 17.35 15.73 -19.47
C MET A 127 18.01 15.08 -20.69
N PRO A 128 18.98 15.74 -21.35
CA PRO A 128 19.66 15.18 -22.51
C PRO A 128 20.50 13.95 -22.16
N GLY A 129 20.43 12.90 -22.98
CA GLY A 129 21.45 11.83 -23.06
C GLY A 129 21.41 10.71 -22.02
N SER A 130 20.47 10.72 -21.07
CA SER A 130 20.24 9.58 -20.16
C SER A 130 18.78 9.53 -19.73
N GLN A 131 18.23 8.31 -19.62
CA GLN A 131 16.91 8.15 -19.02
C GLN A 131 17.01 8.57 -17.56
N LYS A 132 16.35 9.68 -17.20
CA LYS A 132 16.44 10.37 -15.90
C LYS A 132 16.42 9.40 -14.72
N LEU A 133 15.52 8.43 -14.76
CA LEU A 133 15.31 7.41 -13.72
C LEU A 133 16.52 6.52 -13.43
N LEU A 134 17.49 6.45 -14.36
CA LEU A 134 18.70 5.64 -14.28
C LEU A 134 19.90 6.39 -13.72
N LEU A 135 19.76 7.68 -13.46
CA LEU A 135 20.82 8.44 -12.82
C LEU A 135 21.11 7.85 -11.44
N GLU A 136 22.39 7.86 -11.07
CA GLU A 136 22.84 7.28 -9.81
C GLU A 136 22.49 8.20 -8.64
N PHE A 137 21.84 7.61 -7.65
CA PHE A 137 21.56 8.17 -6.35
C PHE A 137 22.06 7.18 -5.30
N ASP A 138 23.00 7.62 -4.46
CA ASP A 138 23.64 6.77 -3.44
C ASP A 138 24.21 5.45 -4.00
N GLY A 139 24.83 5.52 -5.20
CA GLY A 139 25.47 4.36 -5.86
C GLY A 139 24.52 3.40 -6.58
N ARG A 140 23.24 3.75 -6.74
CA ARG A 140 22.23 2.93 -7.44
C ARG A 140 21.27 3.78 -8.28
N PRO A 141 20.54 3.22 -9.26
CA PRO A 141 19.54 3.98 -10.01
C PRO A 141 18.46 4.61 -9.11
N MET A 142 18.05 5.86 -9.38
CA MET A 142 17.00 6.55 -8.60
C MET A 142 15.73 5.73 -8.43
N VAL A 143 15.27 5.05 -9.49
CA VAL A 143 14.06 4.21 -9.43
C VAL A 143 14.17 3.09 -8.40
N LYS A 144 15.38 2.55 -8.15
CA LYS A 144 15.61 1.53 -7.11
C LYS A 144 15.41 2.09 -5.72
N ALA A 145 15.85 3.32 -5.45
CA ALA A 145 15.64 3.95 -4.14
C ALA A 145 14.15 4.07 -3.81
N VAL A 146 13.31 4.37 -4.80
CA VAL A 146 11.84 4.45 -4.64
C VAL A 146 11.22 3.07 -4.39
N ILE A 147 11.67 2.04 -5.12
CA ILE A 147 11.21 0.65 -4.93
C ILE A 147 11.55 0.16 -3.52
N GLU A 148 12.78 0.41 -3.06
CA GLU A 148 13.20 0.05 -1.71
C GLU A 148 12.43 0.82 -0.65
N ALA A 149 12.17 2.11 -0.84
CA ALA A 149 11.34 2.89 0.07
C ALA A 149 9.92 2.31 0.21
N ALA A 150 9.33 1.84 -0.90
CA ALA A 150 8.04 1.15 -0.87
C ALA A 150 8.11 -0.20 -0.12
N SER A 151 9.13 -1.01 -0.42
CA SER A 151 9.38 -2.31 0.21
C SER A 151 9.58 -2.17 1.72
N ASP A 152 10.59 -1.40 2.11
CA ASP A 152 10.99 -1.20 3.50
C ASP A 152 9.93 -0.40 4.29
N GLY A 153 9.05 0.32 3.58
CA GLY A 153 7.92 1.04 4.15
C GLY A 153 6.70 0.17 4.45
N GLY A 154 6.67 -1.08 3.98
CA GLY A 154 5.62 -2.06 4.29
C GLY A 154 4.56 -2.28 3.20
N CYS A 155 4.84 -1.92 1.94
CA CYS A 155 3.95 -2.30 0.84
C CYS A 155 4.01 -3.81 0.56
N HIS A 156 2.86 -4.42 0.35
CA HIS A 156 2.68 -5.88 0.19
C HIS A 156 2.90 -6.36 -1.24
N GLN A 157 2.81 -5.44 -2.19
CA GLN A 157 3.09 -5.65 -3.60
C GLN A 157 3.80 -4.40 -4.11
N ILE A 158 4.77 -4.54 -5.00
CA ILE A 158 5.47 -3.40 -5.60
C ILE A 158 5.44 -3.57 -7.11
N LEU A 159 4.74 -2.67 -7.77
CA LEU A 159 4.63 -2.60 -9.22
C LEU A 159 5.40 -1.39 -9.73
N VAL A 160 6.18 -1.59 -10.79
CA VAL A 160 6.81 -0.50 -11.54
C VAL A 160 6.17 -0.44 -12.92
N VAL A 161 5.50 0.68 -13.21
CA VAL A 161 4.91 0.94 -14.53
C VAL A 161 5.95 1.62 -15.40
N TYR A 162 6.37 0.97 -16.48
CA TYR A 162 7.46 1.43 -17.35
C TYR A 162 7.03 1.50 -18.82
N ALA A 163 7.75 2.32 -19.61
CA ALA A 163 7.54 2.43 -21.06
C ALA A 163 8.81 2.19 -21.89
N SER A 164 9.99 2.22 -21.26
CA SER A 164 11.28 2.00 -21.91
C SER A 164 11.98 0.79 -21.29
N ASP A 165 12.61 -0.03 -22.14
CA ASP A 165 13.33 -1.23 -21.72
C ASP A 165 14.53 -0.91 -20.82
N ASP A 166 15.08 0.30 -20.85
CA ASP A 166 16.20 0.67 -19.98
C ASP A 166 15.78 0.68 -18.50
N VAL A 167 14.55 1.14 -18.19
CA VAL A 167 13.98 1.05 -16.82
C VAL A 167 13.73 -0.39 -16.43
N LYS A 168 13.22 -1.21 -17.36
CA LYS A 168 13.00 -2.64 -17.12
C LYS A 168 14.30 -3.33 -16.70
N GLN A 169 15.40 -3.06 -17.41
CA GLN A 169 16.72 -3.62 -17.11
C GLN A 169 17.24 -3.12 -15.75
N ALA A 170 17.08 -1.83 -15.46
CA ALA A 170 17.57 -1.26 -14.22
C ALA A 170 16.81 -1.76 -12.98
N VAL A 171 15.50 -1.96 -13.07
CA VAL A 171 14.68 -2.52 -11.98
C VAL A 171 15.02 -3.99 -11.76
N GLY A 172 15.23 -4.76 -12.83
CA GLY A 172 15.57 -6.17 -12.73
C GLY A 172 14.46 -6.99 -12.05
N GLY A 173 14.79 -7.64 -10.94
CA GLY A 173 13.87 -8.50 -10.17
C GLY A 173 13.34 -7.87 -8.88
N ASP A 174 13.61 -6.58 -8.64
CA ASP A 174 13.30 -5.92 -7.36
C ASP A 174 11.81 -5.54 -7.23
N ALA A 175 11.06 -5.58 -8.34
CA ALA A 175 9.63 -5.29 -8.38
C ALA A 175 8.95 -5.98 -9.57
N GLU A 176 7.63 -6.12 -9.52
CA GLU A 176 6.83 -6.57 -10.67
C GLU A 176 6.77 -5.46 -11.73
N LEU A 177 6.99 -5.83 -12.99
CA LEU A 177 7.15 -4.89 -14.09
C LEU A 177 5.91 -4.85 -14.99
N ILE A 178 5.30 -3.68 -15.09
CA ILE A 178 4.09 -3.44 -15.88
C ILE A 178 4.42 -2.54 -17.07
N HIS A 179 4.42 -3.12 -18.27
CA HIS A 179 4.66 -2.36 -19.50
C HIS A 179 3.42 -1.52 -19.87
N ASN A 180 3.59 -0.20 -19.98
CA ASN A 180 2.58 0.70 -20.49
C ASN A 180 2.95 1.23 -21.89
N PRO A 181 2.43 0.62 -22.98
CA PRO A 181 2.69 1.10 -24.34
C PRO A 181 2.00 2.44 -24.66
N ARG A 182 1.08 2.89 -23.80
CA ARG A 182 0.31 4.13 -23.96
C ARG A 182 0.84 5.28 -23.10
N ALA A 183 2.05 5.18 -22.54
CA ALA A 183 2.60 6.23 -21.67
C ALA A 183 2.61 7.63 -22.31
N GLN A 184 2.72 7.70 -23.64
CA GLN A 184 2.66 8.94 -24.43
C GLN A 184 1.31 9.66 -24.34
N THR A 185 0.23 8.97 -23.94
CA THR A 185 -1.10 9.58 -23.75
C THR A 185 -1.24 10.25 -22.38
N GLY A 186 -0.17 10.28 -21.57
CA GLY A 186 -0.10 10.98 -20.29
C GLY A 186 -0.17 10.05 -19.07
N MET A 187 0.03 10.67 -17.90
CA MET A 187 0.15 9.99 -16.60
C MET A 187 -1.05 9.09 -16.25
N ALA A 188 -2.26 9.46 -16.66
CA ALA A 188 -3.47 8.69 -16.38
C ALA A 188 -3.34 7.23 -16.85
N SER A 189 -2.79 7.02 -18.06
CA SER A 189 -2.61 5.68 -18.63
C SER A 189 -1.71 4.79 -17.76
N SER A 190 -0.66 5.37 -17.19
CA SER A 190 0.30 4.65 -16.34
C SER A 190 -0.29 4.32 -14.98
N LEU A 191 -1.00 5.28 -14.37
CA LEU A 191 -1.72 5.05 -13.12
C LEU A 191 -2.74 3.91 -13.27
N GLN A 192 -3.53 3.95 -14.34
CA GLN A 192 -4.52 2.90 -14.62
C GLN A 192 -3.88 1.54 -14.89
N ALA A 193 -2.77 1.49 -15.62
CA ALA A 193 -2.04 0.24 -15.86
C ALA A 193 -1.56 -0.38 -14.54
N GLY A 194 -1.00 0.43 -13.64
CA GLY A 194 -0.57 -0.02 -12.32
C GLY A 194 -1.73 -0.50 -11.44
N LEU A 195 -2.80 0.30 -11.33
CA LEU A 195 -3.96 -0.06 -10.51
C LEU A 195 -4.66 -1.34 -11.00
N ARG A 196 -4.74 -1.59 -12.32
CA ARG A 196 -5.30 -2.83 -12.87
C ARG A 196 -4.44 -4.07 -12.57
N ALA A 197 -3.14 -3.88 -12.40
CA ALA A 197 -2.20 -4.96 -12.14
C ALA A 197 -2.05 -5.30 -10.65
N LEU A 198 -2.57 -4.45 -9.75
CA LEU A 198 -2.60 -4.76 -8.33
C LEU A 198 -3.45 -6.00 -8.07
N ARG A 199 -3.00 -6.85 -7.15
CA ARG A 199 -3.76 -8.04 -6.75
C ARG A 199 -5.15 -7.63 -6.24
N SER A 200 -6.12 -8.53 -6.42
CA SER A 200 -7.51 -8.29 -6.05
C SER A 200 -7.74 -8.12 -4.54
N ASP A 201 -6.80 -8.55 -3.69
CA ASP A 201 -6.85 -8.46 -2.24
C ASP A 201 -6.31 -7.13 -1.67
N MET A 202 -5.64 -6.30 -2.48
CA MET A 202 -5.07 -5.02 -2.04
C MET A 202 -6.15 -4.02 -1.62
N GLU A 203 -6.20 -3.56 -0.38
CA GLU A 203 -7.23 -2.60 0.06
C GLU A 203 -6.85 -1.14 -0.26
N GLY A 204 -5.57 -0.89 -0.56
CA GLY A 204 -5.07 0.42 -0.96
C GLY A 204 -3.95 0.37 -2.00
N ALA A 205 -3.74 1.51 -2.67
CA ALA A 205 -2.67 1.71 -3.63
C ALA A 205 -1.82 2.92 -3.22
N LEU A 206 -0.53 2.71 -2.94
CA LEU A 206 0.42 3.80 -2.75
C LEU A 206 1.02 4.18 -4.10
N VAL A 207 0.64 5.33 -4.63
CA VAL A 207 1.20 5.86 -5.88
C VAL A 207 2.45 6.65 -5.55
N MET A 208 3.57 6.30 -6.19
CA MET A 208 4.86 6.97 -6.07
C MET A 208 5.40 7.31 -7.46
N LEU A 209 6.30 8.29 -7.56
CA LEU A 209 6.99 8.60 -8.81
C LEU A 209 8.42 8.06 -8.77
N GLY A 210 8.87 7.44 -9.87
CA GLY A 210 10.20 6.81 -9.95
C GLY A 210 11.36 7.80 -9.89
N ASP A 211 11.08 9.10 -9.97
CA ASP A 211 12.03 10.20 -9.96
C ASP A 211 12.02 11.03 -8.67
N GLN A 212 11.41 10.50 -7.61
CA GLN A 212 11.44 11.05 -6.25
C GLN A 212 12.31 10.17 -5.33
N PRO A 213 13.62 10.01 -5.60
CA PRO A 213 14.48 9.06 -4.89
C PRO A 213 14.70 9.39 -3.40
N MET A 214 14.36 10.62 -2.98
CA MET A 214 14.49 11.07 -1.60
C MET A 214 13.28 10.72 -0.74
N VAL A 215 12.19 10.21 -1.32
CA VAL A 215 11.06 9.66 -0.56
C VAL A 215 11.53 8.37 0.12
N GLY A 216 11.62 8.41 1.44
CA GLY A 216 12.11 7.30 2.24
C GLY A 216 11.00 6.39 2.78
N SER A 217 11.41 5.22 3.24
CA SER A 217 10.53 4.22 3.84
C SER A 217 9.76 4.73 5.07
N ARG A 218 10.30 5.73 5.80
CA ARG A 218 9.60 6.35 6.93
C ARG A 218 8.38 7.13 6.51
N THR A 219 8.45 7.86 5.39
CA THR A 219 7.30 8.57 4.82
C THR A 219 6.25 7.58 4.33
N VAL A 220 6.70 6.52 3.66
CA VAL A 220 5.82 5.42 3.25
C VAL A 220 5.10 4.82 4.46
N ALA A 221 5.84 4.35 5.46
CA ALA A 221 5.26 3.76 6.67
C ALA A 221 4.31 4.72 7.39
N ALA A 222 4.61 6.03 7.42
CA ALA A 222 3.72 7.03 8.01
C ALA A 222 2.40 7.17 7.25
N LEU A 223 2.42 7.15 5.91
CA LEU A 223 1.22 7.16 5.08
C LEU A 223 0.37 5.92 5.29
N LEU A 224 0.99 4.73 5.26
CA LEU A 224 0.31 3.46 5.50
C LEU A 224 -0.34 3.46 6.88
N ARG A 225 0.41 3.90 7.91
CA ARG A 225 -0.10 3.98 9.28
C ARG A 225 -1.27 4.96 9.40
N ALA A 226 -1.16 6.15 8.81
CA ALA A 226 -2.20 7.17 8.84
C ALA A 226 -3.51 6.67 8.21
N TRP A 227 -3.42 6.03 7.04
CA TRP A 227 -4.59 5.47 6.38
C TRP A 227 -5.17 4.22 7.05
N ARG A 228 -4.37 3.47 7.79
CA ARG A 228 -4.90 2.38 8.62
C ARG A 228 -5.64 2.86 9.87
N GLN A 229 -5.50 4.15 10.25
CA GLN A 229 -6.23 4.70 11.39
C GLN A 229 -7.74 4.79 11.17
N GLU A 230 -8.45 4.97 12.28
CA GLU A 230 -9.89 5.18 12.25
C GLU A 230 -10.31 6.46 11.53
N GLY A 231 -11.34 6.35 10.66
CA GLY A 231 -11.93 7.50 9.97
C GLY A 231 -11.01 8.17 8.94
N SER A 232 -9.82 7.60 8.72
CA SER A 232 -8.83 8.15 7.81
C SER A 232 -9.31 8.14 6.36
N ARG A 233 -8.64 8.93 5.56
CA ARG A 233 -8.98 9.17 4.17
C ARG A 233 -7.75 8.88 3.32
N PRO A 234 -7.83 8.98 1.99
CA PRO A 234 -6.62 9.00 1.17
C PRO A 234 -5.57 9.92 1.80
N ALA A 235 -4.34 9.43 1.91
CA ALA A 235 -3.29 10.12 2.64
C ALA A 235 -2.24 10.64 1.67
N VAL A 236 -1.82 11.89 1.82
CA VAL A 236 -0.75 12.51 1.03
C VAL A 236 0.40 12.93 1.91
N ALA A 237 1.62 12.75 1.43
CA ALA A 237 2.79 13.28 2.11
C ALA A 237 2.98 14.75 1.73
N VAL A 238 3.35 15.59 2.70
CA VAL A 238 3.75 16.98 2.45
C VAL A 238 5.03 17.32 3.20
N SER A 239 5.96 18.00 2.53
CA SER A 239 7.18 18.54 3.14
C SER A 239 7.02 20.03 3.45
N GLY A 240 7.38 20.45 4.66
CA GLY A 240 7.41 21.86 5.06
C GLY A 240 6.04 22.54 5.23
N ALA A 241 6.03 23.88 5.33
CA ALA A 241 4.83 24.69 5.60
C ALA A 241 3.90 24.88 4.37
N ALA A 242 4.09 24.11 3.30
CA ALA A 242 3.29 24.16 2.08
C ALA A 242 1.94 23.45 2.27
N ALA A 243 1.12 23.95 3.19
CA ALA A 243 -0.26 23.49 3.34
C ALA A 243 -1.05 23.86 2.08
N GLY A 244 -1.39 22.87 1.26
CA GLY A 244 -2.32 23.01 0.13
C GLY A 244 -1.81 22.58 -1.25
N LYS A 245 -0.53 22.23 -1.40
CA LYS A 245 -0.02 21.64 -2.65
C LYS A 245 0.86 20.43 -2.34
N TRP A 246 0.37 19.25 -2.73
CA TRP A 246 1.04 17.98 -2.48
C TRP A 246 1.45 17.32 -3.80
N THR A 247 2.54 16.58 -3.79
CA THR A 247 2.98 15.63 -4.84
C THR A 247 2.86 14.22 -4.30
N PRO A 248 2.86 13.17 -5.15
CA PRO A 248 3.12 11.84 -4.65
C PRO A 248 4.35 11.84 -3.71
N PRO A 249 4.39 10.94 -2.71
CA PRO A 249 3.53 9.76 -2.56
C PRO A 249 2.10 10.07 -2.08
N VAL A 250 1.13 9.37 -2.67
CA VAL A 250 -0.28 9.41 -2.27
C VAL A 250 -0.84 8.00 -2.12
N LEU A 251 -1.51 7.76 -1.01
CA LEU A 251 -2.18 6.51 -0.73
C LEU A 251 -3.68 6.63 -1.03
N LEU A 252 -4.14 5.81 -1.96
CA LEU A 252 -5.52 5.76 -2.44
C LEU A 252 -6.23 4.53 -1.88
N ALA A 253 -7.39 4.72 -1.28
CA ALA A 253 -8.27 3.61 -0.94
C ALA A 253 -8.83 2.97 -2.21
N ARG A 254 -9.13 1.66 -2.17
CA ARG A 254 -9.67 0.89 -3.31
C ARG A 254 -10.91 1.53 -3.95
N GLU A 255 -11.76 2.19 -3.18
CA GLU A 255 -12.99 2.81 -3.70
C GLU A 255 -12.72 3.99 -4.64
N LEU A 256 -11.55 4.62 -4.54
CA LEU A 256 -11.17 5.69 -5.46
C LEU A 256 -10.63 5.18 -6.78
N TRP A 257 -10.38 3.88 -6.92
CA TRP A 257 -9.76 3.36 -8.14
C TRP A 257 -10.68 3.55 -9.36
N GLU A 258 -12.01 3.46 -9.20
CA GLU A 258 -12.94 3.77 -10.28
C GLU A 258 -12.82 5.23 -10.76
N ASP A 259 -12.71 6.18 -9.82
CA ASP A 259 -12.46 7.58 -10.15
C ASP A 259 -11.11 7.75 -10.89
N MET A 260 -10.07 6.99 -10.51
CA MET A 260 -8.79 6.99 -11.22
C MET A 260 -8.89 6.39 -12.63
N MET A 261 -9.76 5.39 -12.82
CA MET A 261 -9.99 4.76 -14.12
C MET A 261 -10.69 5.70 -15.12
N ALA A 262 -11.36 6.74 -14.63
CA ALA A 262 -11.99 7.76 -15.45
C ALA A 262 -11.04 8.93 -15.85
N LEU A 263 -9.79 8.93 -15.36
CA LEU A 263 -8.82 9.96 -15.71
C LEU A 263 -8.34 9.85 -17.16
N GLU A 264 -8.01 10.99 -17.76
CA GLU A 264 -7.47 11.09 -19.12
C GLU A 264 -6.27 12.04 -19.17
N GLY A 265 -5.42 11.86 -20.18
CA GLY A 265 -4.27 12.74 -20.42
C GLY A 265 -3.24 12.73 -19.28
N ASP A 266 -2.71 13.91 -18.98
CA ASP A 266 -1.73 14.14 -17.92
C ASP A 266 -2.34 14.24 -16.51
N ALA A 267 -3.62 13.87 -16.36
CA ALA A 267 -4.27 13.86 -15.06
C ALA A 267 -3.78 12.68 -14.19
N GLY A 268 -3.64 12.94 -12.88
CA GLY A 268 -3.30 11.95 -11.87
C GLY A 268 -4.24 12.05 -10.67
N ALA A 269 -3.87 11.38 -9.58
CA ALA A 269 -4.68 11.35 -8.35
C ALA A 269 -5.03 12.74 -7.82
N ARG A 270 -4.14 13.71 -8.00
CA ARG A 270 -4.33 15.10 -7.58
C ARG A 270 -5.61 15.72 -8.14
N GLN A 271 -5.90 15.51 -9.41
CA GLN A 271 -7.06 16.09 -10.09
C GLN A 271 -8.41 15.59 -9.53
N VAL A 272 -8.43 14.40 -8.93
CA VAL A 272 -9.61 13.84 -8.25
C VAL A 272 -9.70 14.33 -6.81
N LEU A 273 -8.58 14.36 -6.11
CA LEU A 273 -8.52 14.67 -4.69
C LEU A 273 -8.60 16.18 -4.39
N ASP A 274 -8.07 17.04 -5.25
CA ASP A 274 -8.17 18.50 -5.12
C ASP A 274 -9.62 19.01 -5.26
N ARG A 275 -10.52 18.20 -5.83
CA ARG A 275 -11.96 18.49 -5.85
C ARG A 275 -12.65 18.22 -4.51
N ARG A 276 -12.00 17.45 -3.63
CA ARG A 276 -12.49 17.00 -2.33
C ARG A 276 -11.36 17.08 -1.28
N PRO A 277 -10.71 18.24 -1.09
CA PRO A 277 -9.54 18.36 -0.22
C PRO A 277 -9.85 18.04 1.24
N GLU A 278 -11.10 18.25 1.66
CA GLU A 278 -11.61 17.84 2.97
C GLU A 278 -11.61 16.32 3.16
N LEU A 279 -11.47 15.55 2.09
CA LEU A 279 -11.38 14.11 2.09
C LEU A 279 -9.95 13.58 1.95
N VAL A 280 -8.93 14.38 2.25
CA VAL A 280 -7.52 13.96 2.18
C VAL A 280 -6.84 14.19 3.53
N ASP A 281 -6.22 13.14 4.06
CA ASP A 281 -5.38 13.25 5.24
C ASP A 281 -3.97 13.68 4.85
N VAL A 282 -3.43 14.63 5.60
CA VAL A 282 -2.11 15.21 5.33
C VAL A 282 -1.12 14.64 6.33
N VAL A 283 -0.10 13.95 5.83
CA VAL A 283 0.97 13.35 6.64
C VAL A 283 2.24 14.18 6.47
N PRO A 284 2.74 14.83 7.54
CA PRO A 284 4.01 15.53 7.48
C PRO A 284 5.16 14.57 7.16
N SER A 285 5.98 14.95 6.19
CA SER A 285 7.22 14.25 5.82
C SER A 285 8.43 15.14 6.10
N LEU A 286 9.51 14.50 6.58
CA LEU A 286 10.83 15.12 6.69
C LEU A 286 11.66 14.94 5.41
N ASP A 287 11.17 14.15 4.46
CA ASP A 287 11.84 13.86 3.20
C ASP A 287 11.62 15.00 2.20
N GLN A 288 12.49 15.08 1.19
CA GLN A 288 12.24 15.92 0.02
C GLN A 288 11.36 15.15 -0.96
N LEU A 289 10.22 15.73 -1.32
CA LEU A 289 9.21 15.13 -2.20
C LEU A 289 9.25 15.72 -3.61
N ASP A 290 10.32 16.45 -3.95
CA ASP A 290 10.49 17.13 -5.22
C ASP A 290 10.96 16.16 -6.31
N ASP A 291 10.45 16.37 -7.53
CA ASP A 291 10.81 15.59 -8.71
C ASP A 291 12.19 16.05 -9.26
N VAL A 292 13.03 15.12 -9.69
CA VAL A 292 14.38 15.43 -10.19
C VAL A 292 14.37 15.80 -11.68
N ASP A 293 13.69 16.88 -12.08
CA ASP A 293 13.37 17.18 -13.49
C ASP A 293 14.53 17.71 -14.35
N THR A 294 15.51 18.36 -13.73
CA THR A 294 16.58 19.05 -14.44
C THR A 294 17.97 18.58 -14.00
N PRO A 295 19.03 18.82 -14.80
CA PRO A 295 20.40 18.58 -14.38
C PRO A 295 20.77 19.31 -13.07
N ASP A 296 20.20 20.49 -12.83
CA ASP A 296 20.42 21.24 -11.60
C ASP A 296 19.77 20.56 -10.39
N ASP A 297 18.58 19.97 -10.55
CA ASP A 297 17.93 19.19 -9.50
C ASP A 297 18.74 17.95 -9.16
N TYR A 298 19.24 17.25 -10.18
CA TYR A 298 20.13 16.12 -10.00
C TYR A 298 21.45 16.53 -9.29
N ALA A 299 22.04 17.66 -9.68
CA ALA A 299 23.25 18.16 -9.04
C ALA A 299 23.06 18.51 -7.56
N LYS A 300 21.88 18.99 -7.16
CA LYS A 300 21.54 19.24 -5.75
C LYS A 300 21.54 17.94 -4.95
N ILE A 301 20.87 16.89 -5.44
CA ILE A 301 20.76 15.63 -4.69
C ILE A 301 22.09 14.88 -4.62
N VAL A 302 22.90 14.88 -5.69
CA VAL A 302 24.22 14.22 -5.69
C VAL A 302 25.19 14.87 -4.69
N ARG A 303 25.05 16.18 -4.43
CA ARG A 303 25.85 16.86 -3.39
C ARG A 303 25.50 16.38 -1.97
N LEU A 304 24.27 15.93 -1.74
CA LEU A 304 23.83 15.38 -0.46
C LEU A 304 24.32 13.95 -0.25
N PHE A 305 24.52 13.20 -1.35
CA PHE A 305 24.97 11.81 -1.35
C PHE A 305 26.21 11.65 -2.24
N PRO A 306 27.37 12.21 -1.83
CA PRO A 306 28.57 12.15 -2.65
C PRO A 306 29.00 10.71 -2.86
N ARG A 307 29.33 10.35 -4.11
CA ARG A 307 29.84 9.02 -4.46
C ARG A 307 30.98 8.63 -3.49
N PRO A 308 30.98 7.41 -2.93
CA PRO A 308 32.15 6.91 -2.24
C PRO A 308 33.33 6.99 -3.22
N LYS A 309 34.42 7.66 -2.82
CA LYS A 309 35.64 7.71 -3.64
C LYS A 309 36.06 6.27 -3.94
N PRO A 310 36.39 5.92 -5.19
CA PRO A 310 36.93 4.61 -5.48
C PRO A 310 38.17 4.40 -4.59
N THR A 311 38.09 3.44 -3.68
CA THR A 311 39.24 2.99 -2.92
C THR A 311 40.19 2.35 -3.92
N HIS A 312 41.21 3.09 -4.34
CA HIS A 312 42.35 2.50 -5.00
C HIS A 312 42.96 1.49 -4.03
N LYS A 313 42.67 0.20 -4.24
CA LYS A 313 43.52 -0.87 -3.69
C LYS A 313 44.86 -0.74 -4.40
N ALA A 314 45.86 -0.25 -3.67
CA ALA A 314 47.27 -0.34 -4.03
C ALA A 314 47.75 -1.79 -3.90
#